data_AF-A0A251UVQ8-F1
#
_entry.id   AF-A0A251UVQ8-F1
#
_cell.length_a   1.000
_cell.length_b   1.000
_cell.length_c   1.000
_cell.angle_alpha   90.00
_cell.angle_beta   90.00
_cell.angle_gamma   90.00
#
_symmetry.space_group_name_H-M   'P 1'
#
loop_
_entity.id
_entity.type
_entity.pdbx_description
1 polymer ?
#
loop_
_entity_poly.entity_id
_entity_poly.type
_entity_poly.pdbx_seq_one_letter_code
_entity_poly.pdbx_strand_id
1 'polypeptide(L)'
;MKLHYFQSQSHRAALAGIFLILVPNFFPNLFHPLGRAYPSLFSEWIAPSAKHIRLLEGALHQEISEKLQSDLWSPLVYQGWKPCRDSAVVPFNPEKSRGYIQVFLDGGLNQQRMGICDAVAVAKILNATLVIPHLEVNPVWQDSSTFTDIFDVDHFMEVLRNEISIVKELPSMYSWSTREYYATGIRATRIKTAPLHASANWYLENVLPMLDSHGIVAIAPFSHRLAFDNLPKEIQLLRCKVNFQALAFVPHIKLLGDNLVQRLRSSPSTNKRTKDERGSGKFIVLHLRFDKDMAAHSACDFGGGKAEKLALAKYRQVIWQGRVMKTQFSNDELRKQGRCPLTPEEIGLLLRALGFNNNTRLYLASHKVYGGEARISTLRKMFPLMEDKKSLASDEERAQVDKKASLLAAVDYYVSMHTDIFISASPGNMHNAMLGYRAYRNMKTIKPNMVLLSQLFLNESIEWAEFQQAVENGHKNRQGQIRLRKETQSVYTYPIPDCMCQQN
;
A
#
# COMPACT_ATOMS: atom_id res chain seq x y z
N MET A 1 10.80 -68.79 41.37
CA MET A 1 11.79 -67.69 41.37
C MET A 1 11.71 -67.01 40.00
N LYS A 2 10.87 -65.97 39.87
CA LYS A 2 10.61 -65.24 38.62
C LYS A 2 11.44 -63.95 38.64
N LEU A 3 12.44 -63.82 37.77
CA LEU A 3 13.13 -62.56 37.49
C LEU A 3 13.98 -62.70 36.23
N HIS A 4 13.36 -62.51 35.06
CA HIS A 4 14.06 -62.12 33.83
C HIS A 4 13.03 -61.60 32.82
N TYR A 5 12.56 -60.36 33.01
CA TYR A 5 11.96 -59.57 31.91
C TYR A 5 11.82 -58.08 32.25
N PHE A 6 12.87 -57.40 32.72
CA PHE A 6 12.82 -55.95 32.98
C PHE A 6 14.16 -55.25 32.70
N GLN A 7 14.71 -55.42 31.49
CA GLN A 7 15.89 -54.64 31.09
C GLN A 7 15.93 -54.19 29.63
N SER A 8 14.86 -54.42 28.86
CA SER A 8 14.78 -54.02 27.44
C SER A 8 13.95 -52.74 27.20
N GLN A 9 13.08 -52.33 28.15
CA GLN A 9 12.21 -51.15 27.97
C GLN A 9 12.89 -49.81 28.32
N SER A 10 13.85 -49.80 29.25
CA SER A 10 14.50 -48.55 29.72
C SER A 10 15.36 -47.89 28.64
N HIS A 11 16.15 -48.67 27.90
CA HIS A 11 17.01 -48.14 26.83
C HIS A 11 16.22 -47.64 25.61
N ARG A 12 15.07 -48.24 25.28
CA ARG A 12 14.20 -47.76 24.20
C ARG A 12 13.49 -46.46 24.57
N ALA A 13 13.11 -46.27 25.84
CA ALA A 13 12.52 -45.02 26.32
C ALA A 13 13.53 -43.87 26.37
N ALA A 14 14.77 -44.14 26.79
CA ALA A 14 15.84 -43.14 26.82
C ALA A 14 16.26 -42.67 25.40
N LEU A 15 16.34 -43.59 24.43
CA LEU A 15 16.61 -43.25 23.03
C LEU A 15 15.46 -42.49 22.37
N ALA A 16 14.20 -42.82 22.70
CA ALA A 16 13.03 -42.08 22.24
C ALA A 16 12.99 -40.64 22.80
N GLY A 17 13.40 -40.45 24.06
CA GLY A 17 13.51 -39.13 24.69
C GLY A 17 14.58 -38.23 24.04
N ILE A 18 15.74 -38.78 23.69
CA ILE A 18 16.81 -38.05 22.98
C ILE A 18 16.38 -37.68 21.56
N PHE A 19 15.63 -38.56 20.87
CA PHE A 19 15.07 -38.27 19.56
C PHE A 19 14.05 -37.11 19.63
N LEU A 20 13.19 -37.08 20.65
CA LEU A 20 12.21 -35.98 20.85
C LEU A 20 12.86 -34.62 21.15
N ILE A 21 14.05 -34.59 21.76
CA ILE A 21 14.77 -33.35 22.09
C ILE A 21 15.61 -32.83 20.90
N LEU A 22 16.12 -33.73 20.04
CA LEU A 22 17.02 -33.36 18.94
C LEU A 22 16.30 -33.11 17.60
N VAL A 23 15.17 -33.77 17.33
CA VAL A 23 14.42 -33.58 16.06
C VAL A 23 14.00 -32.11 15.81
N PRO A 24 13.64 -31.29 16.81
CA PRO A 24 13.34 -29.86 16.56
C PRO A 24 14.53 -29.05 16.02
N ASN A 25 15.77 -29.45 16.32
CA ASN A 25 16.98 -28.75 15.87
C ASN A 25 17.39 -29.14 14.43
N PHE A 26 17.09 -30.36 14.00
CA PHE A 26 17.38 -30.83 12.64
C PHE A 26 16.18 -30.64 11.68
N PHE A 27 14.96 -30.52 12.22
CA PHE A 27 13.73 -30.29 11.46
C PHE A 27 12.85 -29.19 12.09
N PRO A 28 13.32 -27.93 12.14
CA PRO A 28 12.55 -26.81 12.72
C PRO A 28 11.19 -26.60 12.02
N ASN A 29 11.05 -27.10 10.78
CA ASN A 29 9.82 -27.03 9.98
C ASN A 29 8.69 -27.97 10.45
N LEU A 30 8.99 -28.99 11.25
CA LEU A 30 8.01 -29.98 11.73
C LEU A 30 7.29 -29.55 13.03
N PHE A 31 7.92 -28.69 13.84
CA PHE A 31 7.41 -28.25 15.15
C PHE A 31 7.07 -26.76 15.24
N HIS A 32 7.06 -26.07 14.10
CA HIS A 32 6.50 -24.72 14.02
C HIS A 32 5.04 -24.74 14.52
N PRO A 33 4.60 -23.83 15.41
CA PRO A 33 3.23 -23.82 15.90
C PRO A 33 2.24 -23.89 14.74
N LEU A 34 1.28 -24.81 14.85
CA LEU A 34 0.16 -25.06 13.91
C LEU A 34 -0.82 -23.87 13.78
N GLY A 35 -0.38 -22.65 14.12
CA GLY A 35 -1.02 -21.39 13.74
C GLY A 35 -0.83 -21.04 12.26
N ARG A 36 -0.38 -21.99 11.42
CA ARG A 36 -0.30 -21.82 9.97
C ARG A 36 -1.69 -21.42 9.47
N ALA A 37 -1.76 -20.22 8.88
CA ALA A 37 -2.77 -19.89 7.89
C ALA A 37 -2.55 -20.80 6.68
N TYR A 38 -2.87 -22.10 6.81
CA TYR A 38 -3.14 -22.92 5.64
C TYR A 38 -4.20 -22.17 4.85
N PRO A 39 -4.01 -21.93 3.54
CA PRO A 39 -5.11 -21.54 2.70
C PRO A 39 -6.17 -22.62 2.95
N SER A 40 -7.35 -22.24 3.42
CA SER A 40 -8.49 -23.15 3.33
C SER A 40 -8.70 -23.37 1.84
N LEU A 41 -8.06 -24.40 1.28
CA LEU A 41 -8.11 -24.76 -0.13
C LEU A 41 -9.58 -24.85 -0.59
N PHE A 42 -10.47 -25.29 0.30
CA PHE A 42 -11.89 -25.46 0.03
C PHE A 42 -12.70 -24.18 -0.21
N SER A 43 -12.31 -23.01 0.32
CA SER A 43 -13.05 -21.75 0.10
C SER A 43 -12.64 -21.03 -1.19
N GLU A 44 -11.46 -21.31 -1.73
CA GLU A 44 -10.97 -20.67 -2.97
C GLU A 44 -11.54 -21.34 -4.23
N TRP A 45 -12.28 -22.46 -4.09
CA TRP A 45 -12.79 -23.27 -5.21
C TRP A 45 -14.29 -23.08 -5.52
N ILE A 46 -15.09 -22.55 -4.58
CA ILE A 46 -16.49 -22.21 -4.89
C ILE A 46 -16.48 -20.85 -5.58
N ALA A 47 -16.43 -20.88 -6.91
CA ALA A 47 -16.58 -19.69 -7.74
C ALA A 47 -17.98 -19.10 -7.52
N PRO A 48 -18.10 -17.89 -6.95
CA PRO A 48 -19.39 -17.22 -6.93
C PRO A 48 -19.74 -16.83 -8.36
N SER A 49 -21.00 -17.03 -8.73
CA SER A 49 -21.54 -16.54 -10.00
C SER A 49 -21.41 -15.02 -10.07
N ALA A 50 -21.36 -14.49 -11.29
CA ALA A 50 -21.51 -13.06 -11.53
C ALA A 50 -22.78 -12.56 -10.84
N LYS A 51 -22.65 -11.52 -10.01
CA LYS A 51 -23.78 -10.99 -9.25
C LYS A 51 -24.66 -10.07 -10.07
N HIS A 52 -24.09 -9.44 -11.10
CA HIS A 52 -24.73 -8.36 -11.85
C HIS A 52 -24.84 -8.75 -13.33
N ILE A 53 -25.46 -9.90 -13.61
CA ILE A 53 -25.51 -10.50 -14.96
C ILE A 53 -26.08 -9.52 -15.99
N ARG A 54 -27.19 -8.83 -15.69
CA ARG A 54 -27.79 -7.83 -16.61
C ARG A 54 -26.83 -6.70 -16.94
N LEU A 55 -26.15 -6.16 -15.94
CA LEU A 55 -25.15 -5.11 -16.15
C LEU A 55 -23.94 -5.65 -16.91
N LEU A 56 -23.51 -6.87 -16.65
CA LEU A 56 -22.40 -7.50 -17.37
C LEU A 56 -22.74 -7.72 -18.85
N GLU A 57 -23.95 -8.17 -19.16
CA GLU A 57 -24.43 -8.32 -20.54
C GLU A 57 -24.48 -6.96 -21.26
N GLY A 58 -25.06 -5.94 -20.63
CA GLY A 58 -25.06 -4.58 -21.18
C GLY A 58 -23.64 -4.03 -21.38
N ALA A 59 -22.76 -4.23 -20.40
CA ALA A 59 -21.36 -3.79 -20.46
C ALA A 59 -20.60 -4.41 -21.64
N LEU A 60 -20.87 -5.69 -21.97
CA LEU A 60 -20.16 -6.42 -23.02
C LEU A 60 -20.67 -6.11 -24.43
N HIS A 61 -21.98 -5.85 -24.60
CA HIS A 61 -22.58 -5.64 -25.92
C HIS A 61 -22.65 -4.17 -26.34
N GLN A 62 -22.68 -3.22 -25.40
CA GLN A 62 -22.92 -1.83 -25.74
C GLN A 62 -21.67 -1.14 -26.29
N GLU A 63 -21.84 -0.43 -27.40
CA GLU A 63 -20.81 0.42 -27.97
C GLU A 63 -20.65 1.70 -27.14
N ILE A 64 -19.40 2.06 -26.87
CA ILE A 64 -19.07 3.26 -26.11
C ILE A 64 -18.91 4.42 -27.09
N SER A 65 -19.72 5.46 -26.92
CA SER A 65 -19.70 6.64 -27.81
C SER A 65 -18.30 7.24 -27.95
N GLU A 66 -17.96 7.68 -29.15
CA GLU A 66 -16.64 8.26 -29.44
C GLU A 66 -16.34 9.49 -28.56
N LYS A 67 -17.37 10.30 -28.30
CA LYS A 67 -17.27 11.48 -27.43
C LYS A 67 -16.88 11.10 -26.00
N LEU A 68 -17.54 10.11 -25.42
CA LEU A 68 -17.24 9.65 -24.06
C LEU A 68 -15.79 9.13 -23.95
N GLN A 69 -15.32 8.38 -24.95
CA GLN A 69 -13.93 7.92 -24.99
C GLN A 69 -12.94 9.08 -25.09
N SER A 70 -13.23 10.08 -25.95
CA SER A 70 -12.39 11.26 -26.11
C SER A 70 -12.27 12.06 -24.80
N ASP A 71 -13.40 12.32 -24.14
CA ASP A 71 -13.44 13.04 -22.86
C ASP A 71 -12.71 12.27 -21.75
N LEU A 72 -12.85 10.94 -21.73
CA LEU A 72 -12.17 10.06 -20.78
C LEU A 72 -10.64 10.11 -20.91
N TRP A 73 -10.10 10.12 -22.13
CA TRP A 73 -8.66 10.13 -22.37
C TRP A 73 -8.04 11.52 -22.48
N SER A 74 -8.87 12.56 -22.39
CA SER A 74 -8.41 13.95 -22.35
C SER A 74 -7.60 14.20 -21.05
N PRO A 75 -6.45 14.90 -21.16
CA PRO A 75 -5.62 15.20 -20.01
C PRO A 75 -6.37 16.08 -19.02
N LEU A 76 -5.91 16.05 -17.76
CA LEU A 76 -6.45 16.93 -16.74
C LEU A 76 -6.02 18.38 -17.04
N VAL A 77 -6.98 19.29 -17.13
CA VAL A 77 -6.71 20.72 -17.32
C VAL A 77 -5.79 21.22 -16.21
N TYR A 78 -4.88 22.14 -16.53
CA TYR A 78 -4.04 22.77 -15.52
C TYR A 78 -4.90 23.55 -14.50
N GLN A 79 -4.68 23.31 -13.21
CA GLN A 79 -5.55 23.80 -12.15
C GLN A 79 -4.96 24.98 -11.35
N GLY A 80 -3.86 25.60 -11.84
CA GLY A 80 -3.25 26.76 -11.18
C GLY A 80 -2.28 26.46 -10.03
N TRP A 81 -1.93 25.19 -9.80
CA TRP A 81 -1.04 24.77 -8.72
C TRP A 81 0.21 24.08 -9.27
N LYS A 82 1.35 24.34 -8.62
CA LYS A 82 2.62 23.66 -8.88
C LYS A 82 3.31 23.30 -7.57
N PRO A 83 4.24 22.33 -7.56
CA PRO A 83 5.12 22.13 -6.42
C PRO A 83 5.70 23.44 -5.89
N CYS A 84 5.65 23.65 -4.58
CA CYS A 84 6.31 24.82 -3.99
C CYS A 84 7.81 24.76 -4.26
N ARG A 85 8.42 25.92 -4.55
CA ARG A 85 9.87 26.02 -4.63
C ARG A 85 10.46 25.86 -3.23
N ASP A 86 11.64 25.25 -3.16
CA ASP A 86 12.43 25.28 -1.94
C ASP A 86 12.68 26.75 -1.56
N SER A 87 12.40 27.10 -0.31
CA SER A 87 12.77 28.41 0.23
C SER A 87 14.29 28.59 0.12
N ALA A 88 14.77 29.84 0.06
CA ALA A 88 16.20 30.13 0.11
C ALA A 88 16.82 29.40 1.32
N VAL A 89 17.72 28.47 1.02
CA VAL A 89 18.33 27.56 2.00
C VAL A 89 19.16 28.40 2.95
N VAL A 90 18.70 28.57 4.19
CA VAL A 90 19.61 28.95 5.27
C VAL A 90 20.57 27.76 5.44
N PRO A 91 21.90 27.96 5.41
CA PRO A 91 22.83 26.86 5.59
C PRO A 91 22.49 26.11 6.88
N PHE A 92 22.09 24.85 6.76
CA PHE A 92 22.00 23.97 7.92
C PHE A 92 23.41 23.85 8.47
N ASN A 93 23.62 24.31 9.71
CA ASN A 93 24.90 24.17 10.38
C ASN A 93 24.88 22.84 11.16
N PRO A 94 25.52 21.77 10.65
CA PRO A 94 25.40 20.42 11.19
C PRO A 94 26.12 20.23 12.54
N GLU A 95 26.73 21.27 13.11
CA GLU A 95 27.80 21.07 14.09
C GLU A 95 27.38 20.54 15.46
N LYS A 96 26.10 20.59 15.87
CA LYS A 96 25.66 19.91 17.12
C LYS A 96 24.26 19.31 17.01
N SER A 97 24.18 18.10 16.47
CA SER A 97 23.04 17.20 16.70
C SER A 97 22.93 16.87 18.20
N ARG A 98 21.71 16.77 18.73
CA ARG A 98 21.45 16.43 20.13
C ARG A 98 21.56 14.93 20.45
N GLY A 99 21.68 14.10 19.43
CA GLY A 99 21.78 12.64 19.58
C GLY A 99 21.19 11.90 18.37
N TYR A 100 20.86 10.63 18.56
CA TYR A 100 20.38 9.75 17.50
C TYR A 100 18.93 9.31 17.73
N ILE A 101 18.11 9.36 16.69
CA ILE A 101 16.78 8.77 16.71
C ILE A 101 16.73 7.52 15.83
N GLN A 102 16.16 6.45 16.38
CA GLN A 102 15.80 5.25 15.65
C GLN A 102 14.28 5.13 15.58
N VAL A 103 13.76 4.78 14.41
CA VAL A 103 12.34 4.50 14.23
C VAL A 103 12.15 3.09 13.68
N PHE A 104 11.14 2.41 14.20
CA PHE A 104 10.79 1.04 13.83
C PHE A 104 9.41 1.04 13.19
N LEU A 105 9.39 1.05 11.86
CA LEU A 105 8.23 1.32 11.03
C LEU A 105 7.40 0.06 10.81
N ASP A 106 6.14 0.07 11.25
CA ASP A 106 5.19 -1.00 11.01
C ASP A 106 4.33 -0.76 9.75
N GLY A 107 3.53 -1.76 9.38
CA GLY A 107 2.59 -1.68 8.27
C GLY A 107 3.18 -2.15 6.94
N GLY A 108 2.51 -1.84 5.83
CA GLY A 108 2.99 -2.13 4.48
C GLY A 108 3.77 -0.96 3.87
N LEU A 109 4.39 -1.18 2.71
CA LEU A 109 5.22 -0.19 2.00
C LEU A 109 4.68 1.24 2.05
N ASN A 110 3.41 1.45 1.68
CA ASN A 110 2.83 2.79 1.60
C ASN A 110 2.59 3.43 2.98
N GLN A 111 2.43 2.65 4.05
CA GLN A 111 2.41 3.17 5.43
C GLN A 111 3.81 3.52 5.90
N GLN A 112 4.77 2.64 5.63
CA GLN A 112 6.18 2.86 5.93
C GLN A 112 6.69 4.14 5.24
N ARG A 113 6.32 4.39 3.98
CA ARG A 113 6.60 5.67 3.28
C ARG A 113 6.14 6.89 4.08
N MET A 114 4.90 6.90 4.56
CA MET A 114 4.38 8.01 5.38
C MET A 114 5.13 8.11 6.72
N GLY A 115 5.42 6.98 7.35
CA GLY A 115 6.20 6.95 8.59
C GLY A 115 7.64 7.44 8.42
N ILE A 116 8.30 7.18 7.30
CA ILE A 116 9.63 7.74 7.00
C ILE A 116 9.56 9.27 6.91
N CYS A 117 8.53 9.80 6.25
CA CYS A 117 8.32 11.24 6.14
C CYS A 117 8.11 11.88 7.53
N ASP A 118 7.33 11.23 8.39
CA ASP A 118 7.14 11.66 9.78
C ASP A 118 8.43 11.55 10.60
N ALA A 119 9.24 10.51 10.40
CA ALA A 119 10.50 10.31 11.12
C ALA A 119 11.54 11.40 10.80
N VAL A 120 11.66 11.79 9.52
CA VAL A 120 12.51 12.92 9.10
C VAL A 120 12.03 14.23 9.74
N ALA A 121 10.72 14.47 9.76
CA ALA A 121 10.15 15.65 10.42
C ALA A 121 10.41 15.66 11.93
N VAL A 122 10.27 14.52 12.60
CA VAL A 122 10.58 14.38 14.04
C VAL A 122 12.06 14.61 14.31
N ALA A 123 12.97 14.09 13.47
CA ALA A 123 14.40 14.38 13.58
C ALA A 123 14.68 15.88 13.51
N LYS A 124 14.02 16.59 12.58
CA LYS A 124 14.14 18.05 12.43
C LYS A 124 13.61 18.79 13.66
N ILE A 125 12.44 18.41 14.18
CA ILE A 125 11.83 19.01 15.38
C ILE A 125 12.75 18.87 16.59
N LEU A 126 13.41 17.72 16.74
CA LEU A 126 14.28 17.41 17.88
C LEU A 126 15.74 17.88 17.70
N ASN A 127 16.10 18.41 16.52
CA ASN A 127 17.49 18.65 16.12
C ASN A 127 18.39 17.42 16.35
N ALA A 128 17.93 16.26 15.89
CA ALA A 128 18.57 14.97 16.08
C ALA A 128 19.04 14.36 14.76
N THR A 129 20.03 13.47 14.84
CA THR A 129 20.50 12.66 13.72
C THR A 129 19.56 11.48 13.52
N LEU A 130 19.00 11.34 12.32
CA LEU A 130 18.18 10.18 11.98
C LEU A 130 19.07 8.99 11.58
N VAL A 131 18.89 7.86 12.23
CA VAL A 131 19.42 6.58 11.73
C VAL A 131 18.47 6.06 10.66
N ILE A 132 18.99 5.48 9.56
CA ILE A 132 18.15 4.92 8.49
C ILE A 132 17.01 4.07 9.10
N PRO A 133 15.74 4.38 8.77
CA PRO A 133 14.60 3.73 9.41
C PRO A 133 14.60 2.21 9.28
N HIS A 134 14.26 1.52 10.37
CA HIS A 134 14.09 0.06 10.37
C HIS A 134 12.66 -0.29 9.94
N LEU A 135 12.52 -1.23 8.99
CA LEU A 135 11.22 -1.71 8.50
C LEU A 135 10.87 -3.02 9.22
N GLU A 136 9.79 -3.04 10.00
CA GLU A 136 9.34 -4.25 10.68
C GLU A 136 8.73 -5.24 9.67
N VAL A 137 8.96 -6.53 9.94
CA VAL A 137 8.33 -7.62 9.18
C VAL A 137 6.82 -7.60 9.40
N ASN A 138 6.07 -7.44 8.32
CA ASN A 138 4.62 -7.41 8.40
C ASN A 138 4.04 -8.82 8.59
N PRO A 139 3.10 -9.05 9.54
CA PRO A 139 2.55 -10.39 9.79
C PRO A 139 1.72 -10.96 8.62
N VAL A 140 1.19 -10.11 7.73
CA VAL A 140 0.39 -10.53 6.56
C VAL A 140 1.27 -10.95 5.40
N TRP A 141 2.24 -10.10 5.04
CA TRP A 141 3.07 -10.32 3.83
C TRP A 141 4.38 -11.05 4.12
N GLN A 142 4.79 -11.15 5.39
CA GLN A 142 6.00 -11.84 5.85
C GLN A 142 7.26 -11.42 5.07
N ASP A 143 7.32 -10.13 4.72
CA ASP A 143 8.40 -9.53 3.96
C ASP A 143 9.44 -8.92 4.91
N SER A 144 10.69 -9.33 4.77
CA SER A 144 11.84 -8.86 5.56
C SER A 144 12.75 -7.88 4.81
N SER A 145 12.28 -7.30 3.71
CA SER A 145 13.01 -6.30 2.94
C SER A 145 13.27 -5.07 3.81
N THR A 146 14.52 -4.62 3.79
CA THR A 146 14.99 -3.48 4.54
C THR A 146 14.73 -2.17 3.79
N PHE A 147 15.04 -1.03 4.43
CA PHE A 147 14.99 0.27 3.75
C PHE A 147 15.86 0.28 2.49
N THR A 148 17.06 -0.33 2.54
CA THR A 148 18.04 -0.31 1.46
C THR A 148 17.68 -1.26 0.31
N ASP A 149 16.86 -2.27 0.57
CA ASP A 149 16.28 -3.12 -0.49
C ASP A 149 15.26 -2.36 -1.36
N ILE A 150 14.67 -1.28 -0.84
CA ILE A 150 13.53 -0.59 -1.47
C ILE A 150 13.90 0.80 -1.97
N PHE A 151 14.60 1.58 -1.15
CA PHE A 151 14.91 2.98 -1.38
C PHE A 151 16.40 3.21 -1.62
N ASP A 152 16.68 4.15 -2.52
CA ASP A 152 18.02 4.64 -2.81
C ASP A 152 18.51 5.51 -1.65
N VAL A 153 19.37 4.95 -0.79
CA VAL A 153 19.85 5.59 0.44
C VAL A 153 20.71 6.81 0.13
N ASP A 154 21.56 6.73 -0.89
CA ASP A 154 22.48 7.81 -1.23
C ASP A 154 21.69 9.01 -1.78
N HIS A 155 20.70 8.76 -2.65
CA HIS A 155 19.76 9.79 -3.08
C HIS A 155 18.96 10.39 -1.90
N PHE A 156 18.48 9.54 -0.98
CA PHE A 156 17.74 9.99 0.20
C PHE A 156 18.56 10.93 1.09
N MET A 157 19.81 10.58 1.37
CA MET A 157 20.73 11.42 2.15
C MET A 157 21.11 12.71 1.41
N GLU A 158 21.38 12.62 0.11
CA GLU A 158 21.80 13.77 -0.70
C GLU A 158 20.70 14.84 -0.83
N VAL A 159 19.45 14.43 -1.03
CA VAL A 159 18.29 15.34 -1.10
C VAL A 159 18.02 16.03 0.25
N LEU A 160 18.35 15.37 1.36
CA LEU A 160 18.07 15.85 2.72
C LEU A 160 19.29 16.42 3.45
N ARG A 161 20.46 16.50 2.80
CA ARG A 161 21.74 16.91 3.41
C ARG A 161 21.71 18.28 4.10
N ASN A 162 20.88 19.19 3.59
CA ASN A 162 20.70 20.55 4.12
C ASN A 162 19.49 20.66 5.06
N GLU A 163 18.81 19.55 5.35
CA GLU A 163 17.59 19.53 6.17
C GLU A 163 17.87 18.90 7.53
N ILE A 164 18.45 17.70 7.54
CA ILE A 164 18.76 16.93 8.76
C ILE A 164 20.03 16.11 8.56
N SER A 165 20.70 15.77 9.67
CA SER A 165 21.79 14.78 9.66
C SER A 165 21.20 13.37 9.61
N ILE A 166 21.72 12.52 8.71
CA ILE A 166 21.30 11.12 8.55
C ILE A 166 22.54 10.23 8.59
N VAL A 167 22.46 9.09 9.28
CA VAL A 167 23.51 8.06 9.29
C VAL A 167 22.95 6.70 8.86
N LYS A 168 23.73 5.94 8.09
CA LYS A 168 23.35 4.59 7.64
C LYS A 168 23.29 3.59 8.79
N GLU A 169 24.24 3.69 9.70
CA GLU A 169 24.40 2.80 10.85
C GLU A 169 24.61 3.61 12.14
N LEU A 170 24.40 2.95 13.26
CA LEU A 170 24.64 3.54 14.57
C LEU A 170 26.14 3.72 14.83
N PRO A 171 26.55 4.79 15.54
CA PRO A 171 27.89 4.86 16.11
C PRO A 171 28.18 3.68 17.03
N SER A 172 29.45 3.27 17.11
CA SER A 172 29.89 2.10 17.87
C SER A 172 29.45 2.11 19.35
N MET A 173 29.44 3.29 20.00
CA MET A 173 28.96 3.48 21.38
C MET A 173 27.47 3.11 21.59
N TYR A 174 26.68 3.09 20.52
CA TYR A 174 25.26 2.73 20.52
C TYR A 174 24.97 1.39 19.83
N SER A 175 25.98 0.60 19.48
CA SER A 175 25.83 -0.72 18.83
C SER A 175 24.90 -1.69 19.58
N TRP A 176 24.71 -1.51 20.88
CA TRP A 176 23.76 -2.27 21.70
C TRP A 176 22.28 -1.96 21.41
N SER A 177 21.98 -0.83 20.75
CA SER A 177 20.62 -0.30 20.52
C SER A 177 19.95 -0.95 19.30
N THR A 178 19.86 -2.28 19.32
CA THR A 178 19.32 -3.07 18.21
C THR A 178 17.82 -3.35 18.34
N ARG A 179 17.21 -3.85 17.28
CA ARG A 179 15.81 -4.30 17.31
C ARG A 179 15.55 -5.37 18.36
N GLU A 180 16.50 -6.29 18.52
CA GLU A 180 16.46 -7.42 19.45
C GLU A 180 16.57 -6.93 20.90
N TYR A 181 17.44 -5.94 21.14
CA TYR A 181 17.56 -5.29 22.45
C TYR A 181 16.23 -4.72 22.94
N TYR A 182 15.48 -4.09 22.03
CA TYR A 182 14.14 -3.55 22.31
C TYR A 182 13.02 -4.60 22.32
N ALA A 183 13.24 -5.77 21.71
CA ALA A 183 12.26 -6.88 21.70
C ALA A 183 12.09 -7.53 23.08
N THR A 184 13.16 -7.55 23.88
CA THR A 184 13.29 -8.38 25.09
C THR A 184 12.75 -7.72 26.36
N GLY A 185 12.43 -6.42 26.35
CA GLY A 185 11.94 -5.75 27.55
C GLY A 185 11.66 -4.25 27.36
N ILE A 186 11.21 -3.64 28.45
CA ILE A 186 11.04 -2.18 28.54
C ILE A 186 12.41 -1.56 28.76
N ARG A 187 12.75 -0.56 27.95
CA ARG A 187 14.05 0.12 27.97
C ARG A 187 13.83 1.60 28.19
N ALA A 188 14.69 2.23 28.99
CA ALA A 188 14.64 3.67 29.26
C ALA A 188 14.81 4.49 27.97
N THR A 189 15.46 3.95 26.95
CA THR A 189 15.67 4.59 25.64
C THR A 189 14.59 4.25 24.61
N ARG A 190 13.49 3.61 25.01
CA ARG A 190 12.41 3.22 24.09
C ARG A 190 11.11 3.96 24.37
N ILE A 191 10.61 4.66 23.36
CA ILE A 191 9.26 5.22 23.33
C ILE A 191 8.31 4.21 22.66
N LYS A 192 7.40 3.64 23.46
CA LYS A 192 6.36 2.70 22.99
C LYS A 192 4.97 3.34 22.86
N THR A 193 4.75 4.45 23.57
CA THR A 193 3.42 5.04 23.81
C THR A 193 3.17 6.33 23.04
N ALA A 194 3.98 6.62 22.01
CA ALA A 194 3.74 7.78 21.15
C ALA A 194 2.29 7.78 20.64
N PRO A 195 1.49 8.82 20.94
CA PRO A 195 0.11 8.90 20.50
C PRO A 195 0.00 8.81 18.97
N LEU A 196 -1.15 8.35 18.48
CA LEU A 196 -1.49 8.53 17.08
C LEU A 196 -1.65 10.03 16.83
N HIS A 197 -1.01 10.56 15.78
CA HIS A 197 -1.02 11.99 15.46
C HIS A 197 -0.53 12.88 16.61
N ALA A 198 0.58 12.52 17.26
CA ALA A 198 1.17 13.34 18.31
C ALA A 198 1.61 14.72 17.77
N SER A 199 1.44 15.77 18.57
CA SER A 199 1.85 17.13 18.23
C SER A 199 3.38 17.28 18.27
N ALA A 200 3.91 18.33 17.64
CA ALA A 200 5.33 18.66 17.75
C ALA A 200 5.77 18.86 19.22
N ASN A 201 4.94 19.54 20.02
CA ASN A 201 5.22 19.77 21.45
C ASN A 201 5.29 18.46 22.23
N TRP A 202 4.46 17.46 21.90
CA TRP A 202 4.53 16.16 22.55
C TRP A 202 5.92 15.52 22.41
N TYR A 203 6.55 15.63 21.24
CA TYR A 203 7.91 15.14 21.03
C TYR A 203 8.95 15.93 21.84
N LEU A 204 8.81 17.27 21.90
CA LEU A 204 9.68 18.12 22.71
C LEU A 204 9.55 17.84 24.21
N GLU A 205 8.37 17.47 24.69
CA GLU A 205 8.13 17.20 26.11
C GLU A 205 8.49 15.76 26.52
N ASN A 206 8.29 14.78 25.62
CA ASN A 206 8.35 13.36 25.99
C ASN A 206 9.54 12.61 25.37
N VAL A 207 10.10 13.09 24.27
CA VAL A 207 11.20 12.43 23.55
C VAL A 207 12.51 13.18 23.73
N LEU A 208 12.49 14.50 23.65
CA LEU A 208 13.70 15.32 23.80
C LEU A 208 14.42 15.09 25.14
N PRO A 209 13.76 15.04 26.32
CA PRO A 209 14.49 14.84 27.59
C PRO A 209 15.19 13.48 27.68
N MET A 210 14.61 12.46 27.06
CA MET A 210 15.21 11.13 26.96
C MET A 210 16.42 11.14 26.03
N LEU A 211 16.31 11.84 24.90
CA LEU A 211 17.39 12.03 23.95
C LEU A 211 18.57 12.78 24.60
N ASP A 212 18.31 13.88 25.33
CA ASP A 212 19.35 14.64 26.03
C ASP A 212 20.03 13.81 27.14
N SER A 213 19.28 12.90 27.79
CA SER A 213 19.81 12.07 28.89
C SER A 213 20.65 10.87 28.42
N HIS A 214 20.30 10.26 27.27
CA HIS A 214 20.94 9.01 26.82
C HIS A 214 21.73 9.16 25.51
N GLY A 215 21.54 10.27 24.79
CA GLY A 215 22.06 10.54 23.45
C GLY A 215 21.46 9.68 22.33
N ILE A 216 20.57 8.73 22.66
CA ILE A 216 19.83 7.91 21.70
C ILE A 216 18.43 7.58 22.19
N VAL A 217 17.47 7.55 21.26
CA VAL A 217 16.10 7.09 21.51
C VAL A 217 15.54 6.27 20.36
N ALA A 218 14.83 5.19 20.69
CA ALA A 218 14.11 4.36 19.76
C ALA A 218 12.60 4.55 19.91
N ILE A 219 11.91 4.81 18.80
CA ILE A 219 10.45 4.91 18.78
C ILE A 219 9.90 3.68 18.05
N ALA A 220 9.23 2.80 18.80
CA ALA A 220 8.81 1.50 18.32
C ALA A 220 7.50 1.03 18.99
N PRO A 221 6.39 0.90 18.25
CA PRO A 221 6.26 1.04 16.80
C PRO A 221 6.07 2.50 16.33
N PHE A 222 6.47 2.79 15.08
CA PHE A 222 6.34 4.10 14.44
C PHE A 222 5.46 4.03 13.19
N SER A 223 4.23 4.54 13.29
CA SER A 223 3.30 4.65 12.16
C SER A 223 2.23 5.68 12.50
N HIS A 224 2.06 6.68 11.63
CA HIS A 224 1.13 7.80 11.85
C HIS A 224 1.33 8.53 13.20
N ARG A 225 2.58 8.68 13.65
CA ARG A 225 2.89 9.21 14.98
C ARG A 225 3.03 10.73 15.03
N LEU A 226 3.00 11.43 13.89
CA LEU A 226 3.02 12.88 13.84
C LEU A 226 1.68 13.44 13.32
N ALA A 227 1.21 14.52 13.93
CA ALA A 227 -0.01 15.22 13.53
C ALA A 227 0.05 15.74 12.07
N PHE A 228 -1.12 15.98 11.47
CA PHE A 228 -1.21 16.57 10.12
C PHE A 228 -1.43 18.08 10.14
N ASP A 229 -1.89 18.60 11.26
CA ASP A 229 -2.23 19.98 11.55
C ASP A 229 -1.26 20.59 12.56
N ASN A 230 -1.30 21.92 12.70
CA ASN A 230 -0.55 22.67 13.71
C ASN A 230 0.98 22.41 13.70
N LEU A 231 1.53 22.05 12.55
CA LEU A 231 2.97 21.97 12.32
C LEU A 231 3.47 23.24 11.62
N PRO A 232 4.69 23.72 11.94
CA PRO A 232 5.30 24.81 11.19
C PRO A 232 5.36 24.51 9.69
N LYS A 233 5.18 25.55 8.87
CA LYS A 233 5.17 25.44 7.40
C LYS A 233 6.41 24.72 6.86
N GLU A 234 7.58 25.01 7.42
CA GLU A 234 8.86 24.40 7.04
C GLU A 234 8.87 22.89 7.29
N ILE A 235 8.27 22.41 8.38
CA ILE A 235 8.16 20.98 8.68
C ILE A 235 7.23 20.29 7.68
N GLN A 236 6.12 20.93 7.30
CA GLN A 236 5.23 20.37 6.29
C GLN A 236 5.91 20.31 4.92
N LEU A 237 6.61 21.37 4.51
CA LEU A 237 7.41 21.38 3.28
C LEU A 237 8.48 20.28 3.28
N LEU A 238 9.15 20.06 4.42
CA LEU A 238 10.10 18.96 4.58
C LEU A 238 9.42 17.60 4.38
N ARG A 239 8.24 17.36 4.98
CA ARG A 239 7.47 16.12 4.76
C ARG A 239 7.11 15.92 3.29
N CYS A 240 6.72 17.00 2.61
CA CYS A 240 6.44 16.98 1.17
C CYS A 240 7.68 16.61 0.35
N LYS A 241 8.82 17.24 0.63
CA LYS A 241 10.12 16.97 -0.01
C LYS A 241 10.53 15.51 0.18
N VAL A 242 10.39 14.96 1.38
CA VAL A 242 10.68 13.55 1.64
C VAL A 242 9.77 12.64 0.79
N ASN A 243 8.46 12.86 0.85
CA ASN A 243 7.48 11.99 0.20
C ASN A 243 7.58 11.99 -1.34
N PHE A 244 7.79 13.17 -1.94
CA PHE A 244 7.74 13.36 -3.39
C PHE A 244 9.10 13.41 -4.08
N GLN A 245 10.20 13.61 -3.34
CA GLN A 245 11.53 13.79 -3.91
C GLN A 245 12.59 12.85 -3.32
N ALA A 246 12.68 12.72 -1.99
CA ALA A 246 13.75 11.94 -1.34
C ALA A 246 13.53 10.42 -1.38
N LEU A 247 12.28 9.95 -1.33
CA LEU A 247 11.95 8.51 -1.37
C LEU A 247 11.94 7.95 -2.80
N ALA A 248 13.13 7.91 -3.42
CA ALA A 248 13.35 7.26 -4.70
C ALA A 248 13.60 5.75 -4.53
N PHE A 249 13.03 4.92 -5.41
CA PHE A 249 13.30 3.48 -5.38
C PHE A 249 14.72 3.15 -5.87
N VAL A 250 15.24 2.01 -5.45
CA VAL A 250 16.51 1.45 -5.93
C VAL A 250 16.51 1.18 -7.45
N PRO A 251 17.69 1.16 -8.11
CA PRO A 251 17.79 1.06 -9.56
C PRO A 251 17.06 -0.13 -10.20
N HIS A 252 17.10 -1.33 -9.58
CA HIS A 252 16.47 -2.51 -10.17
C HIS A 252 14.93 -2.42 -10.19
N ILE A 253 14.31 -1.74 -9.21
CA ILE A 253 12.86 -1.47 -9.21
C ILE A 253 12.51 -0.47 -10.32
N LYS A 254 13.30 0.60 -10.45
CA LYS A 254 13.12 1.63 -11.49
C LYS A 254 13.25 1.01 -12.88
N LEU A 255 14.32 0.25 -13.13
CA LEU A 255 14.58 -0.39 -14.42
C LEU A 255 13.46 -1.36 -14.83
N LEU A 256 13.03 -2.23 -13.91
CA LEU A 256 11.90 -3.12 -14.18
C LEU A 256 10.63 -2.30 -14.44
N GLY A 257 10.34 -1.29 -13.62
CA GLY A 257 9.19 -0.41 -13.81
C GLY A 257 9.20 0.30 -15.18
N ASP A 258 10.35 0.82 -15.61
CA ASP A 258 10.53 1.46 -16.91
C ASP A 258 10.29 0.49 -18.06
N ASN A 259 10.84 -0.73 -17.98
CA ASN A 259 10.61 -1.78 -18.98
C ASN A 259 9.12 -2.14 -19.10
N LEU A 260 8.42 -2.28 -17.96
CA LEU A 260 6.98 -2.54 -17.93
C LEU A 260 6.20 -1.39 -18.59
N VAL A 261 6.51 -0.13 -18.24
CA VAL A 261 5.86 1.05 -18.82
C VAL A 261 6.14 1.14 -20.32
N GLN A 262 7.38 0.91 -20.76
CA GLN A 262 7.75 0.90 -22.18
C GLN A 262 6.95 -0.14 -22.95
N ARG A 263 6.86 -1.38 -22.43
CA ARG A 263 6.05 -2.45 -23.04
C ARG A 263 4.58 -2.08 -23.10
N LEU A 264 4.03 -1.48 -22.04
CA LEU A 264 2.66 -0.96 -21.97
C LEU A 264 2.39 0.17 -23.00
N ARG A 265 3.41 0.96 -23.32
CA ARG A 265 3.32 2.09 -24.26
C ARG A 265 3.61 1.73 -25.73
N SER A 266 4.37 0.67 -25.99
CA SER A 266 4.90 0.36 -27.34
C SER A 266 4.09 -0.66 -28.16
N SER A 267 2.93 -1.13 -27.67
CA SER A 267 2.22 -2.22 -28.36
C SER A 267 1.57 -1.78 -29.70
N PRO A 268 1.75 -2.57 -30.78
CA PRO A 268 1.21 -2.29 -32.11
C PRO A 268 -0.32 -2.39 -32.21
N SER A 269 -1.02 -2.94 -31.21
CA SER A 269 -2.49 -3.05 -31.18
C SER A 269 -3.22 -1.74 -30.83
N THR A 270 -2.52 -0.60 -30.80
CA THR A 270 -3.07 0.69 -30.39
C THR A 270 -3.62 1.49 -31.57
N ASN A 271 -4.94 1.68 -31.58
CA ASN A 271 -5.62 2.64 -32.48
C ASN A 271 -5.00 4.04 -32.35
N LYS A 272 -5.01 4.84 -33.42
CA LYS A 272 -4.49 6.24 -33.42
C LYS A 272 -4.97 7.10 -32.24
N ARG A 273 -6.14 6.80 -31.66
CA ARG A 273 -6.80 7.57 -30.59
C ARG A 273 -6.38 7.18 -29.16
N THR A 274 -5.81 6.00 -28.97
CA THR A 274 -5.15 5.60 -27.71
C THR A 274 -3.67 5.89 -27.75
N LYS A 275 -3.21 6.73 -28.68
CA LYS A 275 -1.86 7.28 -28.68
C LYS A 275 -1.88 8.67 -28.05
N ASP A 276 -0.83 9.01 -27.30
CA ASP A 276 -0.58 10.39 -26.90
C ASP A 276 -0.08 11.21 -28.11
N GLU A 277 0.15 12.50 -27.90
CA GLU A 277 0.65 13.42 -28.94
C GLU A 277 1.99 12.99 -29.55
N ARG A 278 2.73 12.11 -28.85
CA ARG A 278 4.03 11.57 -29.27
C ARG A 278 3.91 10.19 -29.93
N GLY A 279 2.70 9.68 -30.12
CA GLY A 279 2.46 8.38 -30.74
C GLY A 279 2.58 7.18 -29.77
N SER A 280 2.77 7.42 -28.48
CA SER A 280 2.86 6.39 -27.43
C SER A 280 1.48 5.90 -27.02
N GLY A 281 1.29 4.58 -26.88
CA GLY A 281 0.07 4.01 -26.33
C GLY A 281 -0.26 4.54 -24.93
N LYS A 282 -1.54 4.81 -24.68
CA LYS A 282 -2.12 5.12 -23.38
C LYS A 282 -2.56 3.83 -22.68
N PHE A 283 -2.41 3.79 -21.36
CA PHE A 283 -2.86 2.67 -20.55
C PHE A 283 -3.37 3.17 -19.20
N ILE A 284 -4.24 2.37 -18.58
CA ILE A 284 -4.68 2.61 -17.20
C ILE A 284 -4.00 1.66 -16.23
N VAL A 285 -3.84 2.10 -14.98
CA VAL A 285 -3.51 1.20 -13.88
C VAL A 285 -4.71 1.07 -12.97
N LEU A 286 -5.13 -0.18 -12.78
CA LEU A 286 -6.11 -0.58 -11.78
C LEU A 286 -5.39 -1.17 -10.56
N HIS A 287 -5.41 -0.45 -9.44
CA HIS A 287 -5.06 -1.01 -8.14
C HIS A 287 -6.26 -1.72 -7.53
N LEU A 288 -6.34 -3.04 -7.74
CA LEU A 288 -7.52 -3.84 -7.39
C LEU A 288 -7.65 -4.05 -5.87
N ARG A 289 -6.53 -4.29 -5.15
CA ARG A 289 -6.52 -4.50 -3.70
C ARG A 289 -7.67 -5.38 -3.20
N PHE A 290 -7.90 -6.49 -3.91
CA PHE A 290 -8.89 -7.50 -3.56
C PHE A 290 -8.18 -8.77 -3.09
N ASP A 291 -7.20 -8.58 -2.20
CA ASP A 291 -6.45 -9.67 -1.60
C ASP A 291 -7.19 -10.27 -0.40
N LYS A 292 -6.79 -11.46 0.05
CA LYS A 292 -7.46 -12.17 1.15
C LYS A 292 -7.48 -11.37 2.45
N ASP A 293 -6.44 -10.62 2.75
CA ASP A 293 -6.36 -9.77 3.93
C ASP A 293 -7.32 -8.59 3.83
N MET A 294 -7.43 -7.94 2.67
CA MET A 294 -8.40 -6.88 2.45
C MET A 294 -9.84 -7.40 2.50
N ALA A 295 -10.11 -8.53 1.83
CA ALA A 295 -11.42 -9.18 1.86
C ALA A 295 -11.82 -9.51 3.31
N ALA A 296 -10.90 -10.11 4.09
CA ALA A 296 -11.15 -10.45 5.49
C ALA A 296 -11.34 -9.22 6.39
N HIS A 297 -10.47 -8.21 6.27
CA HIS A 297 -10.49 -7.00 7.10
C HIS A 297 -11.68 -6.09 6.79
N SER A 298 -12.20 -6.10 5.56
CA SER A 298 -13.38 -5.31 5.19
C SER A 298 -14.67 -5.78 5.87
N ALA A 299 -14.73 -7.05 6.29
CA ALA A 299 -15.92 -7.72 6.85
C ALA A 299 -17.14 -7.75 5.91
N CYS A 300 -16.97 -7.42 4.64
CA CYS A 300 -18.06 -7.41 3.65
C CYS A 300 -18.37 -8.81 3.11
N ASP A 301 -19.58 -8.95 2.56
CA ASP A 301 -20.03 -10.14 1.83
C ASP A 301 -19.75 -9.96 0.34
N PHE A 302 -18.98 -10.90 -0.23
CA PHE A 302 -18.63 -10.92 -1.63
C PHE A 302 -19.39 -12.00 -2.41
N GLY A 303 -20.34 -12.72 -1.80
CA GLY A 303 -21.21 -13.68 -2.48
C GLY A 303 -20.73 -15.13 -2.47
N GLY A 304 -19.65 -15.47 -1.77
CA GLY A 304 -19.20 -16.86 -1.62
C GLY A 304 -19.94 -17.66 -0.53
N GLY A 305 -21.07 -17.15 -0.04
CA GLY A 305 -21.96 -17.83 0.91
C GLY A 305 -21.32 -18.12 2.28
N LYS A 306 -21.83 -19.14 2.97
CA LYS A 306 -21.40 -19.52 4.32
C LYS A 306 -19.93 -19.96 4.36
N ALA A 307 -19.44 -20.60 3.31
CA ALA A 307 -18.06 -21.07 3.21
C ALA A 307 -17.06 -19.91 3.19
N GLU A 308 -17.29 -18.90 2.34
CA GLU A 308 -16.46 -17.67 2.29
C GLU A 308 -16.51 -16.92 3.62
N LYS A 309 -17.71 -16.74 4.20
CA LYS A 309 -17.88 -16.07 5.50
C LYS A 309 -17.05 -16.72 6.60
N LEU A 310 -17.09 -18.06 6.70
CA LEU A 310 -16.32 -18.80 7.70
C LEU A 310 -14.81 -18.73 7.44
N ALA A 311 -14.37 -18.84 6.19
CA ALA A 311 -12.96 -18.76 5.83
C ALA A 311 -12.36 -17.39 6.17
N LEU A 312 -13.07 -16.30 5.83
CA LEU A 312 -12.64 -14.93 6.16
C LEU A 312 -12.69 -14.68 7.67
N ALA A 313 -13.66 -15.24 8.40
CA ALA A 313 -13.71 -15.16 9.87
C ALA A 313 -12.51 -15.87 10.52
N LYS A 314 -12.17 -17.07 10.07
CA LYS A 314 -10.99 -17.79 10.54
C LYS A 314 -9.71 -17.02 10.25
N TYR A 315 -9.59 -16.43 9.07
CA TYR A 315 -8.44 -15.60 8.72
C TYR A 315 -8.33 -14.37 9.64
N ARG A 316 -9.45 -13.70 9.95
CA ARG A 316 -9.47 -12.60 10.92
C ARG A 316 -8.98 -13.00 12.31
N GLN A 317 -9.35 -14.21 12.75
CA GLN A 317 -8.90 -14.74 14.04
C GLN A 317 -7.38 -14.95 14.07
N VAL A 318 -6.79 -15.43 12.97
CA VAL A 318 -5.34 -15.67 12.89
C VAL A 318 -4.55 -14.35 12.84
N ILE A 319 -4.95 -13.41 11.98
CA ILE A 319 -4.16 -12.20 11.74
C ILE A 319 -4.40 -11.10 12.77
N TRP A 320 -5.67 -10.87 13.16
CA TRP A 320 -6.05 -9.77 14.05
C TRP A 320 -6.63 -10.24 15.38
N GLN A 321 -6.55 -11.54 15.71
CA GLN A 321 -7.14 -12.10 16.94
C GLN A 321 -8.63 -11.78 17.09
N GLY A 322 -9.34 -11.66 15.95
CA GLY A 322 -10.75 -11.29 15.91
C GLY A 322 -11.03 -9.79 16.13
N ARG A 323 -10.01 -8.96 16.35
CA ARG A 323 -10.14 -7.52 16.63
C ARG A 323 -10.27 -6.68 15.37
N VAL A 324 -11.31 -6.94 14.59
CA VAL A 324 -11.65 -6.16 13.39
C VAL A 324 -12.95 -5.42 13.64
N MET A 325 -12.90 -4.13 14.00
CA MET A 325 -14.10 -3.35 14.39
C MET A 325 -15.22 -3.37 13.33
N LYS A 326 -14.87 -3.51 12.04
CA LYS A 326 -15.85 -3.58 10.95
C LYS A 326 -16.82 -4.75 11.07
N THR A 327 -16.50 -5.80 11.82
CA THR A 327 -17.42 -6.93 12.05
C THR A 327 -18.61 -6.58 12.93
N GLN A 328 -18.62 -5.41 13.55
CA GLN A 328 -19.76 -4.90 14.33
C GLN A 328 -20.89 -4.34 13.45
N PHE A 329 -20.64 -4.16 12.15
CA PHE A 329 -21.61 -3.63 11.19
C PHE A 329 -22.12 -4.75 10.29
N SER A 330 -23.38 -4.64 9.86
CA SER A 330 -23.94 -5.48 8.81
C SER A 330 -23.28 -5.20 7.46
N ASN A 331 -23.37 -6.16 6.53
CA ASN A 331 -22.87 -5.98 5.16
C ASN A 331 -23.50 -4.75 4.48
N ASP A 332 -24.80 -4.55 4.66
CA ASP A 332 -25.53 -3.48 4.00
C ASP A 332 -25.11 -2.10 4.53
N GLU A 333 -24.84 -1.98 5.83
CA GLU A 333 -24.28 -0.76 6.41
C GLU A 333 -22.88 -0.48 5.85
N LEU A 334 -22.01 -1.50 5.78
CA LEU A 334 -20.67 -1.35 5.22
C LEU A 334 -20.70 -0.93 3.74
N ARG A 335 -21.59 -1.53 2.94
CA ARG A 335 -21.79 -1.15 1.53
C ARG A 335 -22.35 0.26 1.42
N LYS A 336 -23.44 0.60 2.11
CA LYS A 336 -24.04 1.96 2.07
C LYS A 336 -23.05 3.06 2.50
N GLN A 337 -22.11 2.75 3.39
CA GLN A 337 -21.05 3.68 3.81
C GLN A 337 -19.82 3.68 2.87
N GLY A 338 -19.83 2.89 1.79
CA GLY A 338 -18.72 2.78 0.84
C GLY A 338 -17.45 2.17 1.45
N ARG A 339 -17.58 1.34 2.49
CA ARG A 339 -16.48 0.71 3.24
C ARG A 339 -16.01 -0.62 2.66
N CYS A 340 -16.78 -1.19 1.73
CA CYS A 340 -16.45 -2.42 1.04
C CYS A 340 -15.57 -2.15 -0.19
N PRO A 341 -14.50 -2.93 -0.43
CA PRO A 341 -13.79 -2.91 -1.70
C PRO A 341 -14.72 -3.40 -2.83
N LEU A 342 -14.55 -2.86 -4.03
CA LEU A 342 -15.23 -3.39 -5.21
C LEU A 342 -14.61 -4.73 -5.61
N THR A 343 -15.45 -5.70 -5.94
CA THR A 343 -15.04 -6.96 -6.58
C THR A 343 -14.48 -6.70 -7.99
N PRO A 344 -13.74 -7.66 -8.60
CA PRO A 344 -13.29 -7.52 -9.98
C PRO A 344 -14.43 -7.28 -10.99
N GLU A 345 -15.60 -7.88 -10.75
CA GLU A 345 -16.82 -7.64 -11.55
C GLU A 345 -17.28 -6.18 -11.40
N GLU A 346 -17.50 -5.71 -10.17
CA GLU A 346 -18.01 -4.37 -9.87
C GLU A 346 -17.07 -3.26 -10.40
N ILE A 347 -15.74 -3.40 -10.23
CA ILE A 347 -14.79 -2.43 -10.79
C ILE A 347 -14.74 -2.47 -12.32
N GLY A 348 -14.91 -3.65 -12.93
CA GLY A 348 -14.99 -3.77 -14.38
C GLY A 348 -16.22 -3.06 -14.94
N LEU A 349 -17.39 -3.23 -14.30
CA LEU A 349 -18.62 -2.52 -14.67
C LEU A 349 -18.46 -1.00 -14.54
N LEU A 350 -17.83 -0.52 -13.46
CA LEU A 350 -17.49 0.90 -13.30
C LEU A 350 -16.63 1.39 -14.47
N LEU A 351 -15.57 0.67 -14.84
CA LEU A 351 -14.69 1.07 -15.93
C LEU A 351 -15.43 1.13 -17.27
N ARG A 352 -16.25 0.13 -17.59
CA ARG A 352 -17.07 0.10 -18.80
C ARG A 352 -18.04 1.30 -18.84
N ALA A 353 -18.72 1.59 -17.72
CA ALA A 353 -19.63 2.72 -17.60
C ALA A 353 -18.93 4.10 -17.69
N LEU A 354 -17.65 4.19 -17.31
CA LEU A 354 -16.85 5.42 -17.48
C LEU A 354 -16.37 5.64 -18.92
N GLY A 355 -16.51 4.65 -19.80
CA GLY A 355 -16.13 4.75 -21.20
C GLY A 355 -14.87 3.95 -21.60
N PHE A 356 -14.32 3.11 -20.71
CA PHE A 356 -13.25 2.20 -21.10
C PHE A 356 -13.81 1.01 -21.88
N ASN A 357 -13.23 0.69 -23.04
CA ASN A 357 -13.64 -0.43 -23.89
C ASN A 357 -12.70 -1.64 -23.80
N ASN A 358 -12.98 -2.69 -24.56
CA ASN A 358 -12.20 -3.93 -24.62
C ASN A 358 -10.79 -3.74 -25.24
N ASN A 359 -10.58 -2.64 -25.95
CA ASN A 359 -9.27 -2.25 -26.49
C ASN A 359 -8.48 -1.38 -25.49
N THR A 360 -9.02 -1.12 -24.30
CA THR A 360 -8.29 -0.42 -23.23
C THR A 360 -7.19 -1.32 -22.69
N ARG A 361 -5.96 -0.83 -22.76
CA ARG A 361 -4.84 -1.50 -22.11
C ARG A 361 -4.84 -1.21 -20.62
N LEU A 362 -4.85 -2.27 -19.82
CA LEU A 362 -5.05 -2.20 -18.38
C LEU A 362 -3.90 -2.93 -17.69
N TYR A 363 -3.15 -2.22 -16.86
CA TYR A 363 -2.19 -2.82 -15.95
C TYR A 363 -2.85 -3.11 -14.61
N LEU A 364 -2.85 -4.38 -14.19
CA LEU A 364 -3.42 -4.84 -12.94
C LEU A 364 -2.37 -4.79 -11.82
N ALA A 365 -2.43 -3.73 -11.00
CA ALA A 365 -1.67 -3.63 -9.76
C ALA A 365 -2.37 -4.41 -8.64
N SER A 366 -1.92 -5.63 -8.40
CA SER A 366 -2.46 -6.53 -7.37
C SER A 366 -1.40 -7.51 -6.86
N HIS A 367 -1.60 -8.04 -5.65
CA HIS A 367 -0.84 -9.17 -5.15
C HIS A 367 -1.52 -10.49 -5.55
N LYS A 368 -2.26 -11.15 -4.65
CA LYS A 368 -3.01 -12.38 -4.95
C LYS A 368 -4.49 -12.09 -4.81
N VAL A 369 -5.17 -12.03 -5.95
CA VAL A 369 -6.61 -11.80 -6.00
C VAL A 369 -7.34 -12.92 -5.26
N TYR A 370 -8.11 -12.55 -4.25
CA TYR A 370 -8.91 -13.47 -3.46
C TYR A 370 -9.98 -14.12 -4.34
N GLY A 371 -10.09 -15.45 -4.27
CA GLY A 371 -10.93 -16.25 -5.16
C GLY A 371 -10.34 -16.51 -6.55
N GLY A 372 -9.13 -16.03 -6.84
CA GLY A 372 -8.34 -16.42 -8.02
C GLY A 372 -9.06 -16.19 -9.34
N GLU A 373 -8.91 -17.17 -10.26
CA GLU A 373 -9.42 -17.06 -11.62
C GLU A 373 -10.94 -16.87 -11.70
N ALA A 374 -11.68 -17.56 -10.84
CA ALA A 374 -13.14 -17.42 -10.77
C ALA A 374 -13.57 -15.96 -10.63
N ARG A 375 -12.90 -15.21 -9.75
CA ARG A 375 -13.22 -13.81 -9.46
C ARG A 375 -12.71 -12.85 -10.54
N ILE A 376 -11.51 -13.07 -11.09
CA ILE A 376 -10.92 -12.15 -12.09
C ILE A 376 -11.51 -12.34 -13.50
N SER A 377 -12.12 -13.50 -13.79
CA SER A 377 -12.59 -13.87 -15.12
C SER A 377 -13.53 -12.84 -15.76
N THR A 378 -14.46 -12.25 -14.99
CA THR A 378 -15.40 -11.22 -15.48
C THR A 378 -14.67 -9.94 -15.88
N LEU A 379 -13.70 -9.51 -15.08
CA LEU A 379 -12.85 -8.36 -15.39
C LEU A 379 -12.05 -8.61 -16.68
N ARG A 380 -11.47 -9.81 -16.85
CA ARG A 380 -10.72 -10.17 -18.06
C ARG A 380 -11.61 -10.23 -19.30
N LYS A 381 -12.86 -10.69 -19.19
CA LYS A 381 -13.83 -10.65 -20.31
C LYS A 381 -14.10 -9.21 -20.77
N MET A 382 -14.21 -8.26 -19.84
CA MET A 382 -14.42 -6.84 -20.17
C MET A 382 -13.14 -6.15 -20.69
N PHE A 383 -11.97 -6.59 -20.22
CA PHE A 383 -10.64 -6.03 -20.54
C PHE A 383 -9.66 -7.14 -20.93
N PRO A 384 -9.72 -7.63 -22.18
CA PRO A 384 -8.85 -8.73 -22.64
C PRO A 384 -7.38 -8.33 -22.77
N LEU A 385 -7.08 -7.03 -22.91
CA LEU A 385 -5.71 -6.48 -22.91
C LEU A 385 -5.21 -6.15 -21.47
N MET A 386 -5.75 -6.85 -20.48
CA MET A 386 -5.30 -6.74 -19.09
C MET A 386 -4.02 -7.53 -18.90
N GLU A 387 -2.99 -6.85 -18.42
CA GLU A 387 -1.67 -7.39 -18.15
C GLU A 387 -1.25 -7.05 -16.72
N ASP A 388 -0.31 -7.81 -16.19
CA ASP A 388 0.36 -7.53 -14.92
C ASP A 388 1.88 -7.68 -15.08
N LYS A 389 2.64 -7.32 -14.03
CA LYS A 389 4.09 -7.54 -13.96
C LYS A 389 4.53 -8.97 -14.26
N LYS A 390 3.67 -9.99 -14.08
CA LYS A 390 3.99 -11.38 -14.38
C LYS A 390 3.95 -11.65 -15.89
N SER A 391 2.93 -11.14 -16.56
CA SER A 391 2.77 -11.25 -18.01
C SER A 391 3.73 -10.36 -18.82
N LEU A 392 4.15 -9.23 -18.25
CA LEU A 392 4.92 -8.21 -18.95
C LEU A 392 6.43 -8.34 -18.79
N ALA A 393 6.94 -9.24 -17.95
CA ALA A 393 8.37 -9.43 -17.71
C ALA A 393 8.72 -10.93 -17.67
N SER A 394 9.99 -11.26 -17.91
CA SER A 394 10.48 -12.62 -17.70
C SER A 394 10.74 -12.91 -16.21
N ASP A 395 10.99 -14.16 -15.86
CA ASP A 395 11.38 -14.52 -14.50
C ASP A 395 12.77 -13.95 -14.14
N GLU A 396 13.68 -13.88 -15.11
CA GLU A 396 15.02 -13.28 -14.94
C GLU A 396 14.94 -11.79 -14.63
N GLU A 397 14.09 -11.04 -15.35
CA GLU A 397 13.88 -9.62 -15.09
C GLU A 397 13.28 -9.36 -13.70
N ARG A 398 12.48 -10.31 -13.20
CA ARG A 398 11.85 -10.23 -11.88
C ARG A 398 12.70 -10.78 -10.74
N ALA A 399 13.82 -11.43 -11.01
CA ALA A 399 14.57 -12.21 -10.01
C ALA A 399 14.92 -11.41 -8.74
N GLN A 400 15.19 -10.10 -8.87
CA GLN A 400 15.55 -9.24 -7.73
C GLN A 400 14.36 -8.77 -6.88
N VAL A 401 13.14 -8.84 -7.42
CA VAL A 401 11.91 -8.41 -6.72
C VAL A 401 11.01 -9.58 -6.36
N ASP A 402 11.22 -10.75 -6.95
CA ASP A 402 10.35 -11.91 -6.74
C ASP A 402 10.36 -12.38 -5.28
N LYS A 403 9.22 -12.86 -4.81
CA LYS A 403 8.96 -13.26 -3.40
C LYS A 403 9.15 -12.15 -2.34
N LYS A 404 9.51 -10.93 -2.73
CA LYS A 404 9.55 -9.75 -1.87
C LYS A 404 8.31 -8.88 -2.15
N ALA A 405 7.24 -9.09 -1.38
CA ALA A 405 5.97 -8.37 -1.48
C ALA A 405 6.13 -6.83 -1.50
N SER A 406 7.03 -6.27 -0.71
CA SER A 406 7.34 -4.84 -0.64
C SER A 406 7.96 -4.34 -1.94
N LEU A 407 8.88 -5.09 -2.56
CA LEU A 407 9.50 -4.71 -3.83
C LEU A 407 8.51 -4.87 -4.99
N LEU A 408 7.69 -5.92 -4.99
CA LEU A 408 6.60 -6.08 -5.95
C LEU A 408 5.59 -4.92 -5.87
N ALA A 409 5.24 -4.50 -4.64
CA ALA A 409 4.38 -3.33 -4.43
C ALA A 409 5.05 -2.02 -4.87
N ALA A 410 6.37 -1.92 -4.75
CA ALA A 410 7.15 -0.77 -5.23
C ALA A 410 7.15 -0.69 -6.77
N VAL A 411 7.27 -1.83 -7.47
CA VAL A 411 7.10 -1.89 -8.94
C VAL A 411 5.70 -1.45 -9.34
N ASP A 412 4.66 -2.00 -8.69
CA ASP A 412 3.26 -1.61 -8.95
C ASP A 412 3.04 -0.11 -8.69
N TYR A 413 3.66 0.46 -7.64
CA TYR A 413 3.66 1.89 -7.34
C TYR A 413 4.32 2.69 -8.47
N TYR A 414 5.49 2.25 -8.93
CA TYR A 414 6.23 2.93 -10.00
C TYR A 414 5.43 2.98 -11.30
N VAL A 415 4.83 1.86 -11.73
CA VAL A 415 3.97 1.83 -12.92
C VAL A 415 2.74 2.73 -12.74
N SER A 416 2.16 2.77 -11.53
CA SER A 416 1.04 3.65 -11.17
C SER A 416 1.38 5.15 -11.20
N MET A 417 2.64 5.53 -10.99
CA MET A 417 3.09 6.91 -11.18
C MET A 417 3.09 7.31 -12.66
N HIS A 418 3.33 6.36 -13.57
CA HIS A 418 3.57 6.61 -14.99
C HIS A 418 2.38 6.32 -15.92
N THR A 419 1.25 5.89 -15.37
CA THR A 419 0.00 5.68 -16.14
C THR A 419 -0.71 6.98 -16.48
N ASP A 420 -1.46 6.98 -17.58
CA ASP A 420 -2.29 8.10 -18.00
C ASP A 420 -3.50 8.27 -17.06
N ILE A 421 -4.08 7.17 -16.57
CA ILE A 421 -5.20 7.18 -15.61
C ILE A 421 -4.99 6.10 -14.56
N PHE A 422 -4.95 6.52 -13.29
CA PHE A 422 -4.98 5.62 -12.15
C PHE A 422 -6.39 5.51 -11.56
N ILE A 423 -6.77 4.31 -11.16
CA ILE A 423 -8.00 4.01 -10.42
C ILE A 423 -7.74 2.89 -9.41
N SER A 424 -8.45 2.91 -8.28
CA SER A 424 -8.36 1.83 -7.30
C SER A 424 -9.74 1.35 -6.88
N ALA A 425 -9.92 0.02 -6.83
CA ALA A 425 -11.17 -0.62 -6.43
C ALA A 425 -11.44 -0.53 -4.92
N SER A 426 -10.49 -0.01 -4.12
CA SER A 426 -10.72 0.24 -2.70
C SER A 426 -9.96 1.46 -2.18
N PRO A 427 -10.50 2.17 -1.19
CA PRO A 427 -9.73 3.13 -0.43
C PRO A 427 -8.67 2.40 0.42
N GLY A 428 -7.44 2.91 0.41
CA GLY A 428 -6.33 2.30 1.13
C GLY A 428 -5.03 3.09 0.98
N ASN A 429 -3.92 2.55 1.48
CA ASN A 429 -2.66 3.28 1.56
C ASN A 429 -2.05 3.60 0.20
N MET A 430 -2.01 2.64 -0.74
CA MET A 430 -1.54 2.90 -2.11
C MET A 430 -2.48 3.85 -2.86
N HIS A 431 -3.79 3.71 -2.68
CA HIS A 431 -4.78 4.64 -3.24
C HIS A 431 -4.51 6.08 -2.77
N ASN A 432 -4.32 6.28 -1.46
CA ASN A 432 -4.05 7.58 -0.87
C ASN A 432 -2.71 8.16 -1.36
N ALA A 433 -1.66 7.35 -1.40
CA ALA A 433 -0.35 7.78 -1.89
C ALA A 433 -0.39 8.19 -3.38
N MET A 434 -1.15 7.45 -4.21
CA MET A 434 -1.35 7.80 -5.61
C MET A 434 -2.20 9.05 -5.80
N LEU A 435 -3.26 9.25 -4.99
CA LEU A 435 -4.00 10.51 -5.01
C LEU A 435 -3.07 11.71 -4.77
N GLY A 436 -2.19 11.62 -3.77
CA GLY A 436 -1.24 12.69 -3.47
C GLY A 436 -0.20 12.90 -4.55
N TYR A 437 0.49 11.85 -5.01
CA TYR A 437 1.52 11.95 -6.05
C TYR A 437 0.95 12.50 -7.36
N ARG A 438 -0.20 11.98 -7.78
CA ARG A 438 -0.82 12.37 -9.05
C ARG A 438 -1.39 13.79 -8.95
N ALA A 439 -1.93 14.23 -7.81
CA ALA A 439 -2.29 15.63 -7.59
C ALA A 439 -1.06 16.56 -7.64
N TYR A 440 0.04 16.17 -6.98
CA TYR A 440 1.31 16.91 -6.98
C TYR A 440 1.90 17.13 -8.38
N ARG A 441 1.57 16.24 -9.33
CA ARG A 441 1.98 16.31 -10.74
C ARG A 441 0.87 16.75 -11.71
N ASN A 442 -0.29 17.18 -11.21
CA ASN A 442 -1.49 17.49 -12.02
C ASN A 442 -1.88 16.39 -13.03
N MET A 443 -1.93 15.13 -12.56
CA MET A 443 -2.26 13.96 -13.37
C MET A 443 -3.65 13.41 -13.05
N LYS A 444 -4.31 12.88 -14.09
CA LYS A 444 -5.67 12.35 -14.01
C LYS A 444 -5.74 11.12 -13.10
N THR A 445 -6.68 11.12 -12.16
CA THR A 445 -6.91 10.00 -11.23
C THR A 445 -8.40 9.85 -10.96
N ILE A 446 -8.98 8.72 -11.33
CA ILE A 446 -10.40 8.46 -11.09
C ILE A 446 -10.56 7.93 -9.68
N LYS A 447 -11.31 8.65 -8.84
CA LYS A 447 -11.66 8.24 -7.48
C LYS A 447 -13.08 7.69 -7.47
N PRO A 448 -13.28 6.37 -7.34
CA PRO A 448 -14.61 5.79 -7.31
C PRO A 448 -15.50 6.44 -6.24
N ASN A 449 -16.77 6.66 -6.59
CA ASN A 449 -17.79 7.07 -5.67
C ASN A 449 -18.40 5.83 -5.01
N MET A 450 -17.68 5.29 -4.02
CA MET A 450 -18.02 4.01 -3.38
C MET A 450 -19.45 3.99 -2.80
N VAL A 451 -19.94 5.11 -2.27
CA VAL A 451 -21.30 5.22 -1.72
C VAL A 451 -22.34 5.10 -2.82
N LEU A 452 -22.19 5.87 -3.90
CA LEU A 452 -23.07 5.79 -5.07
C LEU A 452 -23.05 4.39 -5.68
N LEU A 453 -21.85 3.86 -5.95
CA LEU A 453 -21.69 2.55 -6.57
C LEU A 453 -22.34 1.45 -5.74
N SER A 454 -22.21 1.52 -4.41
CA SER A 454 -22.85 0.56 -3.53
C SER A 454 -24.37 0.59 -3.62
N GLN A 455 -24.98 1.77 -3.81
CA GLN A 455 -26.42 1.88 -4.02
C GLN A 455 -26.84 1.32 -5.38
N LEU A 456 -26.06 1.61 -6.43
CA LEU A 456 -26.33 1.10 -7.78
C LEU A 456 -26.24 -0.43 -7.83
N PHE A 457 -25.22 -1.03 -7.22
CA PHE A 457 -25.06 -2.49 -7.19
C PHE A 457 -26.06 -3.21 -6.26
N LEU A 458 -26.73 -2.50 -5.35
CA LEU A 458 -27.83 -3.07 -4.56
C LEU A 458 -29.16 -3.10 -5.33
N ASN A 459 -29.27 -2.37 -6.44
CA ASN A 459 -30.45 -2.38 -7.30
C ASN A 459 -30.33 -3.51 -8.33
N GLU A 460 -30.96 -4.66 -8.08
CA GLU A 460 -30.91 -5.81 -8.99
C GLU A 460 -31.66 -5.59 -10.32
N SER A 461 -32.55 -4.60 -10.36
CA SER A 461 -33.39 -4.27 -11.51
C SER A 461 -32.83 -3.12 -12.36
N ILE A 462 -31.66 -2.57 -12.02
CA ILE A 462 -31.09 -1.44 -12.76
C ILE A 462 -30.61 -1.89 -14.15
N GLU A 463 -31.06 -1.16 -15.18
CA GLU A 463 -30.66 -1.39 -16.56
C GLU A 463 -29.34 -0.67 -16.87
N TRP A 464 -28.59 -1.17 -17.86
CA TRP A 464 -27.26 -0.66 -18.17
C TRP A 464 -27.22 0.85 -18.46
N ALA A 465 -28.17 1.37 -19.23
CA ALA A 465 -28.23 2.79 -19.58
C ALA A 465 -28.39 3.69 -18.34
N GLU A 466 -29.24 3.27 -17.39
CA GLU A 466 -29.43 3.98 -16.12
C GLU A 466 -28.17 3.91 -15.26
N PHE A 467 -27.57 2.72 -15.13
CA PHE A 467 -26.32 2.51 -14.41
C PHE A 467 -25.19 3.40 -14.97
N GLN A 468 -25.01 3.39 -16.29
CA GLN A 468 -24.00 4.19 -16.97
C GLN A 468 -24.20 5.68 -16.72
N GLN A 469 -25.41 6.18 -16.90
CA GLN A 469 -25.71 7.60 -16.68
C GLN A 469 -25.46 8.03 -15.22
N ALA A 470 -25.84 7.18 -14.25
CA ALA A 470 -25.59 7.45 -12.84
C ALA A 470 -24.09 7.45 -12.52
N VAL A 471 -23.32 6.51 -13.07
CA VAL A 471 -21.86 6.45 -12.93
C VAL A 471 -21.20 7.69 -13.52
N GLU A 472 -21.52 8.06 -14.75
CA GLU A 472 -20.97 9.23 -15.42
C GLU A 472 -21.21 10.49 -14.59
N ASN A 473 -22.47 10.73 -14.19
CA ASN A 473 -22.84 11.87 -13.36
C ASN A 473 -22.12 11.87 -12.00
N GLY A 474 -22.04 10.71 -11.35
CA GLY A 474 -21.39 10.54 -10.05
C GLY A 474 -19.88 10.74 -10.03
N HIS A 475 -19.23 10.74 -11.20
CA HIS A 475 -17.78 10.81 -11.35
C HIS A 475 -17.25 12.03 -12.10
N LYS A 476 -18.11 12.94 -12.59
CA LYS A 476 -17.72 14.20 -13.28
C LYS A 476 -16.61 14.97 -12.54
N ASN A 477 -16.74 15.12 -11.22
CA ASN A 477 -15.80 15.87 -10.36
C ASN A 477 -14.87 14.98 -9.51
N ARG A 478 -14.55 13.78 -10.02
CA ARG A 478 -13.72 12.77 -9.33
C ARG A 478 -12.62 12.21 -10.21
N GLN A 479 -12.06 13.03 -11.10
CA GLN A 479 -11.05 12.64 -12.10
C GLN A 479 -9.64 13.19 -11.81
N GLY A 480 -9.41 13.74 -10.62
CA GLY A 480 -8.13 14.33 -10.22
C GLY A 480 -8.23 15.82 -9.91
N GLN A 481 -9.44 16.37 -9.83
CA GLN A 481 -9.64 17.75 -9.41
C GLN A 481 -9.01 17.99 -8.04
N ILE A 482 -8.19 19.03 -7.99
CA ILE A 482 -7.49 19.49 -6.80
C ILE A 482 -8.51 19.98 -5.78
N ARG A 483 -8.20 19.72 -4.49
CA ARG A 483 -9.00 20.17 -3.36
C ARG A 483 -8.07 20.64 -2.25
N LEU A 484 -8.48 21.68 -1.53
CA LEU A 484 -7.81 22.09 -0.30
C LEU A 484 -7.92 20.96 0.73
N ARG A 485 -6.79 20.63 1.36
CA ARG A 485 -6.72 19.68 2.47
C ARG A 485 -7.49 20.24 3.66
N LYS A 486 -8.29 19.40 4.31
CA LYS A 486 -8.85 19.68 5.64
C LYS A 486 -7.83 19.35 6.72
N GLU A 487 -7.87 20.03 7.85
CA GLU A 487 -6.87 19.91 8.94
C GLU A 487 -6.53 18.46 9.32
N THR A 488 -7.55 17.61 9.48
CA THR A 488 -7.39 16.20 9.88
C THR A 488 -6.92 15.27 8.75
N GLN A 489 -6.79 15.76 7.52
CA GLN A 489 -6.40 14.96 6.38
C GLN A 489 -4.88 14.95 6.20
N SER A 490 -4.39 13.82 5.70
CA SER A 490 -2.97 13.63 5.40
C SER A 490 -2.48 14.55 4.28
N VAL A 491 -1.36 15.23 4.53
CA VAL A 491 -0.60 15.99 3.52
C VAL A 491 -0.10 15.11 2.37
N TYR A 492 0.13 13.82 2.63
CA TYR A 492 0.56 12.85 1.62
C TYR A 492 -0.56 12.43 0.66
N THR A 493 -1.82 12.68 1.01
CA THR A 493 -2.99 12.39 0.16
C THR A 493 -3.52 13.65 -0.52
N TYR A 494 -3.48 14.78 0.19
CA TYR A 494 -3.96 16.07 -0.28
C TYR A 494 -2.82 17.10 -0.14
N PRO A 495 -1.99 17.29 -1.18
CA PRO A 495 -0.75 18.06 -1.07
C PRO A 495 -0.94 19.59 -0.98
N ILE A 496 -2.17 20.11 -1.01
CA ILE A 496 -2.45 21.56 -1.04
C ILE A 496 -3.07 22.00 0.29
N PRO A 497 -2.61 23.10 0.90
CA PRO A 497 -1.66 24.10 0.35
C PRO A 497 -0.18 23.83 0.73
N ASP A 498 0.10 22.77 1.47
CA ASP A 498 1.40 22.59 2.13
C ASP A 498 2.55 22.29 1.15
N CYS A 499 2.33 21.42 0.16
CA CYS A 499 3.35 20.97 -0.80
C CYS A 499 3.29 21.71 -2.14
N MET A 500 2.21 22.45 -2.39
CA MET A 500 1.93 23.07 -3.68
C MET A 500 1.49 24.51 -3.50
N CYS A 501 2.00 25.36 -4.37
CA CYS A 501 1.83 26.79 -4.35
C CYS A 501 1.05 27.23 -5.60
N GLN A 502 0.23 28.27 -5.46
CA GLN A 502 -0.44 28.87 -6.61
C GLN A 502 0.59 29.48 -7.55
N GLN A 503 0.37 29.31 -8.85
CA GLN A 503 1.12 30.02 -9.86
C GLN A 503 0.46 31.39 -10.05
N ASN A 504 1.13 32.43 -9.56
CA ASN A 504 0.78 33.82 -9.86
C ASN A 504 0.82 34.09 -11.36
#